data_AF-A0A0N4VB95-F1
#
_entry.id   AF-A0A0N4VB95-F1
#
_cell.length_a   1.000
_cell.length_b   1.000
_cell.length_c   1.000
_cell.angle_alpha   90.00
_cell.angle_beta   90.00
_cell.angle_gamma   90.00
#
_symmetry.space_group_name_H-M   'P 1'
#
loop_
_entity.id
_entity.type
_entity.pdbx_description
1 polymer ?
#
loop_
_entity_poly.entity_id
_entity_poly.type
_entity_poly.pdbx_seq_one_letter_code
_entity_poly.pdbx_strand_id
1 'polypeptide(L)'
;MLLLHFYQANKLNCLDDTKVGTFIGEDQFGNRYYENNNYFVPRDRWVEYPLSKWLEYDATQIPPEWYRWIHHMTDTPPTKKTIEKEKYAMEHIENLSLEPDKKYVPYKTTREKLHAWFPNNNS
;
A
#
# COMPACT_ATOMS: atom_id res chain seq x y z
N MET A 1 0.89 25.45 -19.82
CA MET A 1 0.57 24.44 -20.87
C MET A 1 1.51 23.22 -20.83
N LEU A 2 2.84 23.39 -20.71
CA LEU A 2 3.80 22.27 -20.64
C LEU A 2 3.61 21.31 -19.45
N LEU A 3 3.33 21.83 -18.24
CA LEU A 3 3.10 21.01 -17.04
C LEU A 3 1.86 20.11 -17.16
N LEU A 4 0.83 20.57 -17.85
CA LEU A 4 -0.40 19.80 -18.04
C LEU A 4 -0.16 18.59 -18.96
N HIS A 5 0.61 18.80 -20.05
CA HIS A 5 0.97 17.72 -20.97
C HIS A 5 1.87 16.69 -20.29
N PHE A 6 2.84 17.13 -19.47
CA PHE A 6 3.69 16.21 -18.70
C PHE A 6 2.88 15.39 -17.69
N TYR A 7 1.92 16.02 -17.02
CA TYR A 7 1.02 15.33 -16.10
C TYR A 7 0.13 14.30 -16.82
N GLN A 8 -0.47 14.67 -17.95
CA GLN A 8 -1.29 13.77 -18.76
C GLN A 8 -0.49 12.61 -19.36
N ALA A 9 0.74 12.86 -19.82
CA ALA A 9 1.63 11.81 -20.35
C ALA A 9 2.05 10.81 -19.27
N ASN A 10 2.37 11.28 -18.05
CA ASN A 10 2.69 10.36 -16.95
C ASN A 10 1.48 9.54 -16.51
N LYS A 11 0.28 10.14 -16.49
CA LYS A 11 -0.95 9.41 -16.19
C LYS A 11 -1.19 8.27 -17.19
N LEU A 12 -0.95 8.51 -18.49
CA LEU A 12 -1.00 7.49 -19.53
C LEU A 12 0.03 6.38 -19.29
N ASN A 13 1.27 6.73 -18.96
CA ASN A 13 2.34 5.74 -18.78
C ASN A 13 2.11 4.82 -17.57
N CYS A 14 1.51 5.32 -16.49
CA CYS A 14 1.30 4.53 -15.28
C CYS A 14 0.00 3.71 -15.31
N LEU A 15 -1.07 4.23 -15.92
CA LEU A 15 -2.39 3.58 -15.93
C LEU A 15 -2.69 2.80 -17.23
N ASP A 16 -1.95 3.08 -18.31
CA ASP A 16 -2.18 2.55 -19.67
C ASP A 16 -3.62 2.77 -20.20
N ASP A 17 -4.37 3.68 -19.58
CA ASP A 17 -5.77 3.97 -19.89
C ASP A 17 -6.10 5.44 -19.58
N THR A 18 -6.87 6.08 -20.46
CA THR A 18 -7.33 7.46 -20.25
C THR A 18 -8.66 7.44 -19.50
N LYS A 19 -8.60 7.15 -18.20
CA LYS A 19 -9.78 7.15 -17.34
C LYS A 19 -10.11 8.56 -16.83
N VAL A 20 -11.41 8.86 -16.82
CA VAL A 20 -11.98 10.06 -16.20
C VAL A 20 -13.01 9.60 -15.17
N GLY A 21 -12.93 10.16 -13.97
CA GLY A 21 -13.82 9.82 -12.86
C GLY A 21 -13.87 10.91 -11.80
N THR A 22 -14.76 10.70 -10.84
CA THR A 22 -14.95 11.60 -9.70
C THR A 22 -13.87 11.34 -8.67
N PHE A 23 -13.23 12.40 -8.17
CA PHE A 23 -12.26 12.30 -7.08
C PHE A 23 -12.99 11.98 -5.77
N ILE A 24 -12.62 10.88 -5.13
CA ILE A 24 -13.25 10.40 -3.88
C ILE A 24 -12.43 10.79 -2.65
N GLY A 25 -11.10 10.79 -2.76
CA GLY A 25 -10.22 11.22 -1.69
C GLY A 25 -8.76 10.88 -1.97
N GLU A 26 -7.90 11.28 -1.03
CA GLU A 26 -6.46 11.06 -1.04
C GLU A 26 -6.05 10.44 0.30
N ASP A 27 -5.08 9.52 0.27
CA ASP A 27 -4.52 8.95 1.49
C ASP A 27 -3.27 9.69 1.98
N GLN A 28 -2.76 9.25 3.14
CA GLN A 28 -1.56 9.83 3.76
C GLN A 28 -0.28 9.67 2.94
N PHE A 29 -0.27 8.78 1.92
CA PHE A 29 0.88 8.55 1.05
C PHE A 29 0.77 9.34 -0.26
N GLY A 30 -0.33 10.07 -0.47
CA GLY A 30 -0.59 10.83 -1.69
C GLY A 30 -1.21 10.01 -2.82
N ASN A 31 -1.73 8.81 -2.53
CA ASN A 31 -2.49 8.05 -3.52
C ASN A 31 -3.90 8.66 -3.62
N ARG A 32 -4.34 8.94 -4.85
CA ARG A 32 -5.64 9.54 -5.13
C ARG A 32 -6.61 8.52 -5.67
N TYR A 33 -7.82 8.48 -5.12
CA TYR A 33 -8.83 7.48 -5.43
C TYR A 33 -9.97 8.08 -6.24
N TYR A 34 -10.38 7.37 -7.29
CA TYR A 34 -11.40 7.83 -8.23
C TYR A 34 -12.47 6.77 -8.46
N GLU A 35 -13.69 7.21 -8.74
CA GLU A 35 -14.84 6.36 -9.06
C GLU A 35 -15.62 6.89 -10.28
N ASN A 36 -16.06 5.98 -11.13
CA ASN A 36 -16.96 6.26 -12.25
C ASN A 36 -17.92 5.08 -12.50
N ASN A 37 -19.16 5.23 -12.03
CA ASN A 37 -20.21 4.22 -12.15
C ASN A 37 -20.68 3.96 -13.59
N ASN A 38 -20.23 4.76 -14.58
CA ASN A 38 -20.50 4.48 -15.99
C ASN A 38 -19.61 3.36 -16.54
N TYR A 39 -18.48 3.07 -15.87
CA TYR A 39 -17.63 1.95 -16.23
C TYR A 39 -18.15 0.66 -15.62
N PHE A 40 -17.82 -0.46 -16.27
CA PHE A 40 -18.17 -1.79 -15.81
C PHE A 40 -17.36 -2.15 -14.55
N VAL A 41 -18.01 -2.72 -13.53
CA VAL A 41 -17.34 -3.27 -12.34
C VAL A 41 -16.48 -4.47 -12.76
N PRO A 42 -15.16 -4.50 -12.52
CA PRO A 42 -14.42 -3.82 -11.44
C PRO A 42 -13.53 -2.63 -11.90
N ARG A 43 -13.78 -2.06 -13.08
CA ARG A 43 -12.97 -0.98 -13.68
C ARG A 43 -13.43 0.42 -13.27
N ASP A 44 -14.57 0.51 -12.59
CA ASP A 44 -15.24 1.72 -12.10
C ASP A 44 -14.46 2.43 -10.99
N ARG A 45 -13.65 1.71 -10.21
CA ARG A 45 -12.76 2.29 -9.21
C ARG A 45 -11.31 2.12 -9.60
N TRP A 46 -10.48 3.14 -9.37
CA TRP A 46 -9.03 3.06 -9.56
C TRP A 46 -8.28 4.01 -8.63
N VAL A 47 -6.98 3.76 -8.51
CA VAL A 47 -6.04 4.59 -7.75
C VAL A 47 -5.03 5.23 -8.72
N GLU A 48 -4.69 6.48 -8.46
CA GLU A 48 -3.57 7.19 -9.09
C GLU A 48 -2.50 7.41 -8.04
N TYR A 49 -1.36 6.73 -8.19
CA TYR A 49 -0.21 6.89 -7.31
C TYR A 49 0.45 8.28 -7.50
N PRO A 50 1.13 8.80 -6.46
CA PRO A 50 1.81 10.08 -6.55
C PRO A 50 2.94 10.03 -7.58
N LEU A 51 3.21 11.17 -8.23
CA LEU A 51 4.24 11.28 -9.27
C LEU A 51 5.64 10.93 -8.74
N SER A 52 5.88 11.08 -7.43
CA SER A 52 7.13 10.70 -6.78
C SER A 52 7.47 9.21 -6.91
N LYS A 53 6.46 8.34 -7.06
CA LYS A 53 6.66 6.89 -7.26
C LYS A 53 6.84 6.54 -8.74
N TRP A 54 6.32 7.34 -9.67
CA TRP A 54 6.42 7.16 -11.12
C TRP A 54 6.19 5.72 -11.61
N LEU A 55 7.25 4.95 -11.90
CA LEU A 55 7.19 3.54 -12.34
C LEU A 55 7.41 2.52 -11.20
N GLU A 56 7.76 2.98 -10.01
CA GLU A 56 7.99 2.18 -8.79
C GLU A 56 6.73 2.14 -7.90
N TYR A 57 5.55 2.30 -8.50
CA TYR A 57 4.30 2.11 -7.78
C TYR A 57 4.06 0.62 -7.53
N ASP A 58 3.45 0.29 -6.39
CA ASP A 58 3.10 -1.09 -6.04
C ASP A 58 1.70 -1.13 -5.43
N ALA A 59 0.94 -2.19 -5.72
CA ALA A 59 -0.39 -2.42 -5.16
C ALA A 59 -0.38 -2.47 -3.63
N THR A 60 0.75 -2.83 -3.03
CA THR A 60 0.92 -2.88 -1.57
C THR A 60 1.04 -1.51 -0.90
N GLN A 61 1.16 -0.42 -1.67
CA GLN A 61 1.21 0.96 -1.14
C GLN A 61 -0.17 1.49 -0.71
N ILE A 62 -1.25 0.80 -1.08
CA ILE A 62 -2.61 1.15 -0.69
C ILE A 62 -2.82 0.80 0.79
N PRO A 63 -3.18 1.75 1.66
CA PRO A 63 -3.46 1.46 3.07
C PRO A 63 -4.72 0.61 3.24
N PRO A 64 -4.85 -0.14 4.35
CA PRO A 64 -5.97 -1.07 4.58
C PRO A 64 -7.36 -0.44 4.49
N GLU A 65 -7.47 0.83 4.89
CA GLU A 65 -8.73 1.59 4.86
C GLU A 65 -9.26 1.77 3.44
N TRP A 66 -8.37 2.14 2.52
CA TRP A 66 -8.69 2.30 1.09
C TRP A 66 -8.70 0.97 0.35
N TYR A 67 -7.93 -0.02 0.80
CA TYR A 67 -7.90 -1.37 0.24
C TYR A 67 -9.30 -2.02 0.21
N ARG A 68 -10.08 -1.86 1.28
CA ARG A 68 -11.45 -2.40 1.35
C ARG A 68 -12.38 -1.77 0.30
N TRP A 69 -12.26 -0.46 0.08
CA TRP A 69 -13.11 0.27 -0.86
C TRP A 69 -12.74 -0.02 -2.32
N ILE A 70 -11.44 -0.03 -2.64
CA ILE A 70 -10.95 -0.26 -4.01
C ILE A 70 -11.22 -1.72 -4.47
N HIS A 71 -11.26 -2.68 -3.54
CA HIS A 71 -11.60 -4.09 -3.82
C HIS A 71 -13.10 -4.40 -3.69
N HIS A 72 -13.97 -3.40 -3.67
CA HIS A 72 -15.43 -3.58 -3.55
C HIS A 72 -15.89 -4.39 -2.31
N MET A 73 -15.11 -4.40 -1.22
CA MET A 73 -15.54 -5.02 0.03
C MET A 73 -16.55 -4.16 0.77
N THR A 74 -16.53 -2.84 0.53
CA THR A 74 -17.43 -1.85 1.11
C THR A 74 -17.76 -0.75 0.11
N ASP A 75 -19.00 -0.27 0.13
CA ASP A 75 -19.43 0.86 -0.71
C ASP A 75 -18.99 2.22 -0.16
N THR A 76 -18.78 2.32 1.15
CA THR A 76 -18.39 3.56 1.81
C THR A 76 -16.87 3.73 1.80
N PRO A 77 -16.33 4.80 1.18
CA PRO A 77 -14.90 5.10 1.28
C PRO A 77 -14.54 5.59 2.69
N PRO A 78 -13.27 5.47 3.10
CA PRO A 78 -12.82 5.90 4.43
C PRO A 78 -12.98 7.41 4.67
N THR A 79 -13.09 8.20 3.61
CA THR A 79 -13.39 9.64 3.67
C THR A 79 -14.80 9.92 4.24
N LYS A 80 -15.78 9.04 4.00
CA LYS A 80 -17.16 9.18 4.53
C LYS A 80 -17.32 8.54 5.90
N LYS A 81 -16.60 7.44 6.15
CA LYS A 81 -16.64 6.69 7.42
C LYS A 81 -15.22 6.34 7.83
N THR A 82 -14.68 7.14 8.73
CA THR A 82 -13.37 6.89 9.32
C THR A 82 -13.41 5.59 10.12
N ILE A 83 -12.38 4.78 9.98
CA ILE A 83 -12.21 3.56 10.77
C ILE A 83 -11.47 3.94 12.04
N GLU A 84 -12.05 3.62 13.20
CA GLU A 84 -11.38 3.83 14.48
C GLU A 84 -10.13 2.95 14.56
N LYS A 85 -8.98 3.57 14.78
CA LYS A 85 -7.70 2.88 14.94
C LYS A 85 -7.54 2.47 16.39
N GLU A 86 -7.38 1.17 16.60
CA GLU A 86 -7.06 0.60 17.91
C GLU A 86 -5.66 1.01 18.38
N LYS A 87 -5.42 0.96 19.69
CA LYS A 87 -4.12 1.35 20.29
C LYS A 87 -2.91 0.56 19.79
N TYR A 88 -3.14 -0.63 19.25
CA TYR A 88 -2.10 -1.52 18.72
C TYR A 88 -2.01 -1.48 17.19
N ALA A 89 -2.83 -0.63 16.53
CA ALA A 89 -2.80 -0.47 15.10
C ALA A 89 -1.45 0.17 14.70
N MET A 90 -0.70 -0.53 13.87
CA MET A 90 0.52 -0.01 13.28
C MET A 90 0.19 0.82 12.05
N GLU A 91 1.07 1.77 11.73
CA GLU A 91 1.00 2.47 10.46
C GLU A 91 1.23 1.50 9.30
N HIS A 92 0.60 1.80 8.17
CA HIS A 92 0.76 0.99 6.96
C HIS A 92 2.18 1.10 6.44
N ILE A 93 2.78 -0.03 6.08
CA ILE A 93 4.09 -0.12 5.47
C ILE A 93 3.93 -0.93 4.18
N GLU A 94 4.51 -0.44 3.09
CA GLU A 94 4.52 -1.14 1.82
C GLU A 94 5.28 -2.47 1.90
N ASN A 95 5.16 -3.32 0.89
CA ASN A 95 5.86 -4.60 0.90
C ASN A 95 7.37 -4.43 0.71
N LEU A 96 8.14 -4.89 1.69
CA LEU A 96 9.61 -4.77 1.72
C LEU A 96 10.33 -6.08 1.36
N SER A 97 9.63 -7.02 0.69
CA SER A 97 10.17 -8.36 0.38
C SER A 97 11.47 -8.35 -0.43
N LEU A 98 11.68 -7.33 -1.27
CA LEU A 98 12.88 -7.19 -2.10
C LEU A 98 14.01 -6.42 -1.40
N GLU A 99 13.75 -5.77 -0.26
CA GLU A 99 14.75 -4.96 0.44
C GLU A 99 15.58 -5.84 1.38
N PRO A 100 16.92 -5.98 1.17
CA PRO A 100 17.73 -6.95 1.90
C PRO A 100 17.68 -6.82 3.43
N ASP A 101 17.64 -5.57 3.91
CA ASP A 101 17.71 -5.24 5.34
C ASP A 101 16.34 -5.23 6.03
N LYS A 102 15.23 -5.14 5.27
CA LYS A 102 13.88 -4.99 5.83
C LYS A 102 12.93 -6.16 5.52
N LYS A 103 13.34 -7.11 4.68
CA LYS A 103 12.55 -8.32 4.42
C LYS A 103 12.36 -9.14 5.70
N TYR A 104 11.21 -9.79 5.81
CA TYR A 104 10.95 -10.71 6.91
C TYR A 104 11.85 -11.96 6.81
N VAL A 105 12.64 -12.22 7.85
CA VAL A 105 13.46 -13.43 7.99
C VAL A 105 12.94 -14.22 9.20
N PRO A 106 12.39 -15.43 9.00
CA PRO A 106 11.90 -16.24 10.11
C PRO A 106 13.07 -16.68 10.99
N TYR A 107 12.86 -16.65 12.30
CA TYR A 107 13.81 -17.16 13.29
C TYR A 107 13.07 -18.02 14.32
N LYS A 108 13.84 -18.83 15.03
CA LYS A 108 13.32 -19.64 16.13
C LYS A 108 12.98 -18.72 17.30
N THR A 109 11.69 -18.55 17.58
CA THR A 109 11.20 -17.79 18.74
C THR A 109 11.36 -18.54 20.07
N THR A 110 11.74 -19.82 20.01
CA THR A 110 11.96 -20.67 21.18
C THR A 110 13.42 -20.68 21.62
N ARG A 111 13.63 -20.59 22.94
CA ARG A 111 14.95 -20.73 23.55
C ARG A 111 15.48 -22.17 23.38
N GLU A 112 16.78 -22.35 23.53
CA GLU A 112 17.38 -23.67 23.63
C GLU A 112 16.79 -24.42 24.83
N LYS A 113 16.41 -25.69 24.62
CA LYS A 113 15.80 -26.52 25.68
C LYS A 113 16.85 -27.25 26.51
N LEU A 114 18.00 -27.53 25.90
CA LEU A 114 19.11 -28.23 26.52
C LEU A 114 20.27 -27.25 26.61
N HIS A 115 20.77 -27.03 27.81
CA HIS A 115 21.96 -26.23 28.04
C HIS A 115 23.18 -27.16 28.05
N ALA A 116 24.15 -26.89 27.18
CA ALA A 116 25.41 -27.62 27.18
C ALA A 116 26.22 -27.30 28.45
N TRP A 117 26.84 -28.33 29.02
CA TRP A 117 27.82 -28.13 30.08
C TRP A 117 29.13 -27.62 29.47
N PHE A 118 29.68 -26.54 30.01
CA PHE A 118 30.99 -26.00 29.62
C PHE A 118 32.03 -26.39 30.68
N PRO A 119 33.08 -27.16 30.33
CA PRO A 119 34.13 -27.53 31.28
C PRO A 119 34.90 -26.31 31.79
N ASN A 120 35.24 -26.30 33.08
CA ASN A 120 36.22 -25.36 33.62
C ASN A 120 37.63 -25.79 33.21
N ASN A 121 38.30 -24.99 32.38
CA ASN A 121 39.71 -25.16 32.03
C ASN A 121 40.61 -24.60 33.15
N ASN A 122 40.58 -25.21 34.33
CA ASN A 122 41.59 -24.93 35.35
C ASN A 122 42.77 -25.88 35.13
N SER A 123 43.70 -25.43 34.28
CA SER A 123 45.05 -25.97 34.08
C SER A 123 45.94 -25.76 35.30
#